data_AF-A0A1V4CC26-F1
#
_entry.id   AF-A0A1V4CC26-F1
#
_cell.length_a   1.000
_cell.length_b   1.000
_cell.length_c   1.000
_cell.angle_alpha   90.00
_cell.angle_beta   90.00
_cell.angle_gamma   90.00
#
_symmetry.space_group_name_H-M   'P 1'
#
loop_
_entity.id
_entity.type
_entity.pdbx_description
1 polymer ?
#
loop_
_entity_poly.entity_id
_entity_poly.type
_entity_poly.pdbx_seq_one_letter_code
_entity_poly.pdbx_strand_id
1 'polypeptide(L)'
;MTRLALALLTTLALAGCAGTYRVDNAVQSYAHWSADIPTGAQAPAAVPQAPQTYRFERLPSQREGGSAEDQNRLEAWTRTVLETHGWTVAEAPANAPWRVQVTATTVRNARSPWDDPWPSWRFRGQVVAGNGYFYWSPMFVMPMDMPWYERKVTVVVRDAASGRVVYETQAGHDGRWNSTPALWQAMLQAALNGFPVPPSGPRQVDIDLPR
;
A
#
# COMPACT_ATOMS: atom_id res chain seq x y z
N MET A 1 10.00 -1.34 48.24
CA MET A 1 9.74 -2.50 47.35
C MET A 1 8.38 -2.39 46.65
N THR A 2 7.32 -1.95 47.34
CA THR A 2 5.95 -1.74 46.78
C THR A 2 5.87 -0.73 45.63
N ARG A 3 6.65 0.35 45.65
CA ARG A 3 6.68 1.34 44.54
C ARG A 3 7.33 0.81 43.26
N LEU A 4 8.31 -0.08 43.37
CA LEU A 4 8.94 -0.72 42.21
C LEU A 4 8.02 -1.76 41.57
N ALA A 5 7.30 -2.55 42.40
CA ALA A 5 6.33 -3.52 41.91
C ALA A 5 5.16 -2.87 41.16
N LEU A 6 4.68 -1.72 41.64
CA LEU A 6 3.61 -0.97 40.99
C LEU A 6 4.05 -0.36 39.64
N ALA A 7 5.30 0.10 39.54
CA ALA A 7 5.88 0.60 38.29
C ALA A 7 6.17 -0.52 37.26
N LEU A 8 6.51 -1.72 37.73
CA LEU A 8 6.69 -2.89 36.86
C LEU A 8 5.35 -3.38 36.30
N LEU A 9 4.29 -3.34 37.11
CA LEU A 9 2.94 -3.72 36.67
C LEU A 9 2.34 -2.75 35.65
N THR A 10 2.57 -1.44 35.80
CA THR A 10 2.08 -0.44 34.82
C THR A 10 2.82 -0.52 33.49
N THR A 11 4.13 -0.80 33.50
CA THR A 11 4.89 -1.00 32.26
C THR A 11 4.49 -2.27 31.52
N LEU A 12 4.20 -3.38 32.22
CA LEU A 12 3.64 -4.59 31.61
C LEU A 12 2.23 -4.39 31.06
N ALA A 13 1.37 -3.62 31.75
CA ALA A 13 0.00 -3.36 31.31
C ALA A 13 -0.05 -2.48 30.05
N LEU A 14 0.90 -1.57 29.84
CA LEU A 14 1.00 -0.75 28.63
C LEU A 14 1.57 -1.52 27.43
N ALA A 15 2.46 -2.49 27.65
CA ALA A 15 3.04 -3.30 26.57
C ALA A 15 1.99 -4.16 25.83
N GLY A 16 0.87 -4.48 26.48
CA GLY A 16 -0.24 -5.22 25.88
C GLY A 16 -1.09 -4.42 24.88
N CYS A 17 -0.94 -3.10 24.80
CA CYS A 17 -1.73 -2.23 23.91
C CYS A 17 -1.03 -1.91 22.58
N ALA A 18 0.26 -2.24 22.43
CA ALA A 18 1.02 -2.04 21.20
C ALA A 18 0.85 -3.22 20.24
N GLY A 19 -0.38 -3.48 19.79
CA GLY A 19 -0.60 -4.46 18.73
C GLY A 19 -0.08 -3.94 17.40
N THR A 20 0.52 -4.80 16.57
CA THR A 20 0.79 -4.49 15.16
C THR A 20 -0.25 -5.15 14.26
N TYR A 21 -0.40 -4.65 13.04
CA TYR A 21 -1.04 -5.38 11.97
C TYR A 21 -0.13 -5.39 10.74
N ARG A 22 -0.16 -6.49 10.01
CA ARG A 22 0.67 -6.71 8.83
C ARG A 22 -0.06 -6.24 7.59
N VAL A 23 0.65 -5.50 6.74
CA VAL A 23 0.24 -5.20 5.37
C VAL A 23 1.12 -6.04 4.46
N ASP A 24 0.58 -7.16 3.97
CA ASP A 24 1.19 -8.01 2.97
C ASP A 24 0.97 -7.42 1.58
N ASN A 25 2.04 -7.25 0.81
CA ASN A 25 1.97 -6.62 -0.51
C ASN A 25 2.54 -7.53 -1.57
N ALA A 26 1.72 -7.87 -2.56
CA ALA A 26 2.20 -8.47 -3.80
C ALA A 26 2.87 -7.38 -4.65
N VAL A 27 4.20 -7.42 -4.75
CA VAL A 27 5.02 -6.42 -5.44
C VAL A 27 5.59 -6.98 -6.73
N GLN A 28 5.54 -6.17 -7.78
CA GLN A 28 6.23 -6.45 -9.03
C GLN A 28 6.86 -5.17 -9.56
N SER A 29 8.14 -5.26 -9.91
CA SER A 29 8.93 -4.10 -10.32
C SER A 29 9.71 -4.40 -11.59
N TYR A 30 9.87 -3.40 -12.44
CA TYR A 30 10.56 -3.45 -13.71
C TYR A 30 11.50 -2.26 -13.79
N ALA A 31 12.79 -2.52 -13.98
CA ALA A 31 13.83 -1.49 -14.05
C ALA A 31 14.58 -1.60 -15.37
N HIS A 32 14.45 -0.57 -16.20
CA HIS A 32 15.08 -0.42 -17.51
C HIS A 32 15.72 0.97 -17.62
N TRP A 33 16.62 1.27 -16.69
CA TRP A 33 17.38 2.53 -16.64
C TRP A 33 18.21 2.71 -17.92
N SER A 34 18.86 1.64 -18.37
CA SER A 34 19.62 1.54 -19.61
C SER A 34 18.97 0.52 -20.55
N ALA A 35 18.03 0.94 -21.39
CA ALA A 35 17.57 0.14 -22.51
C ALA A 35 18.17 0.69 -23.82
N ASP A 36 18.64 -0.24 -24.66
CA ASP A 36 19.37 -0.05 -25.91
C ASP A 36 18.89 1.16 -26.71
N ILE A 37 19.81 2.11 -26.88
CA ILE A 37 19.64 3.25 -27.75
C ILE A 37 19.98 2.77 -29.17
N PRO A 38 19.09 2.91 -30.16
CA PRO A 38 19.50 2.90 -31.56
C PRO A 38 20.53 4.03 -31.74
N THR A 39 21.75 3.65 -32.13
CA THR A 39 22.95 4.48 -32.27
C THR A 39 22.62 5.93 -32.70
N GLY A 40 22.74 6.89 -31.78
CA GLY A 40 22.59 8.32 -32.11
C GLY A 40 21.88 9.21 -31.09
N ALA A 41 21.18 8.66 -30.09
CA ALA A 41 20.59 9.46 -28.99
C ALA A 41 21.42 9.32 -27.70
N GLN A 42 21.51 10.34 -26.85
CA GLN A 42 22.15 10.19 -25.54
C GLN A 42 21.36 9.17 -24.69
N ALA A 43 22.03 8.10 -24.26
CA ALA A 43 21.48 7.11 -23.33
C ALA A 43 21.10 7.78 -22.00
N PRO A 44 19.97 7.41 -21.34
CA PRO A 44 19.87 7.70 -19.92
C PRO A 44 21.02 7.00 -19.21
N ALA A 45 21.59 7.71 -18.24
CA ALA A 45 22.72 7.28 -17.44
C ALA A 45 22.47 5.91 -16.80
N ALA A 46 23.55 5.23 -16.44
CA ALA A 46 23.56 4.09 -15.52
C ALA A 46 22.56 4.29 -14.35
N VAL A 47 22.13 3.18 -13.73
CA VAL A 47 21.24 3.17 -12.55
C VAL A 47 21.45 4.41 -11.68
N PRO A 48 20.44 5.28 -11.52
CA PRO A 48 20.61 6.57 -10.88
C PRO A 48 21.05 6.40 -9.43
N GLN A 49 22.16 7.02 -9.06
CA GLN A 49 22.67 7.03 -7.70
C GLN A 49 22.10 8.23 -6.96
N ALA A 50 21.64 8.05 -5.72
CA ALA A 50 21.21 9.16 -4.88
C ALA A 50 22.37 10.16 -4.65
N PRO A 51 22.09 11.47 -4.52
CA PRO A 51 20.77 12.12 -4.56
C PRO A 51 20.24 12.35 -5.98
N GLN A 52 18.93 12.31 -6.14
CA GLN A 52 18.25 12.58 -7.42
C GLN A 52 17.10 13.56 -7.23
N THR A 53 16.79 14.35 -8.27
CA THR A 53 15.63 15.24 -8.27
C THR A 53 14.58 14.78 -9.27
N TYR A 54 13.32 14.91 -8.89
CA TYR A 54 12.20 14.54 -9.75
C TYR A 54 11.07 15.56 -9.68
N ARG A 55 10.16 15.51 -10.65
CA ARG A 55 8.89 16.22 -10.61
C ARG A 55 7.72 15.26 -10.74
N PHE A 56 6.61 15.57 -10.10
CA PHE A 56 5.39 14.78 -10.30
C PHE A 56 4.76 15.07 -11.67
N GLU A 57 4.30 14.01 -12.32
CA GLU A 57 3.54 14.06 -13.56
C GLU A 57 2.12 13.56 -13.29
N ARG A 58 1.14 14.41 -13.60
CA ARG A 58 -0.29 14.13 -13.41
C ARG A 58 -1.00 14.04 -14.75
N LEU A 59 -1.86 13.03 -14.88
CA LEU A 59 -2.84 12.91 -15.97
C LEU A 59 -3.92 13.99 -15.85
N PRO A 60 -4.60 14.35 -16.96
CA PRO A 60 -5.71 15.32 -16.92
C PRO A 60 -6.80 14.93 -15.91
N SER A 61 -7.19 13.66 -15.88
CA SER A 61 -8.21 13.13 -14.96
C SER A 61 -7.83 13.22 -13.48
N GLN A 62 -6.55 13.45 -13.15
CA GLN A 62 -6.07 13.60 -11.78
C GLN A 62 -6.02 15.08 -11.33
N ARG A 63 -6.43 16.01 -12.19
CA ARG A 63 -6.39 17.45 -11.92
C ARG A 63 -7.77 18.06 -11.66
N GLU A 64 -8.83 17.25 -11.71
CA GLU A 64 -10.21 17.74 -11.69
C GLU A 64 -10.94 17.40 -10.38
N GLY A 65 -11.55 18.41 -9.75
CA GLY A 65 -12.44 18.22 -8.59
C GLY A 65 -11.80 17.42 -7.44
N GLY A 66 -12.58 16.51 -6.84
CA GLY A 66 -12.13 15.68 -5.71
C GLY A 66 -10.95 14.75 -6.03
N SER A 67 -10.76 14.38 -7.31
CA SER A 67 -9.61 13.56 -7.73
C SER A 67 -8.28 14.28 -7.52
N ALA A 68 -8.26 15.62 -7.61
CA ALA A 68 -7.07 16.41 -7.40
C ALA A 68 -6.61 16.39 -5.93
N GLU A 69 -7.56 16.37 -4.99
CA GLU A 69 -7.26 16.28 -3.55
C GLU A 69 -6.73 14.88 -3.17
N ASP A 70 -7.35 13.82 -3.70
CA ASP A 70 -6.84 12.45 -3.54
C ASP A 70 -5.43 12.32 -4.10
N GLN A 71 -5.20 12.87 -5.30
CA GLN A 71 -3.88 12.87 -5.92
C GLN A 71 -2.85 13.65 -5.10
N ASN A 72 -3.22 14.81 -4.52
CA ASN A 72 -2.34 15.57 -3.63
C ASN A 72 -1.90 14.74 -2.42
N ARG A 73 -2.83 14.01 -1.80
CA ARG A 73 -2.51 13.11 -0.66
C ARG A 73 -1.58 11.99 -1.08
N LEU A 74 -1.86 11.33 -2.21
CA LEU A 74 -1.04 10.25 -2.74
C LEU A 74 0.39 10.71 -3.07
N GLU A 75 0.54 11.88 -3.68
CA GLU A 75 1.85 12.47 -3.99
C GLU A 75 2.61 12.89 -2.73
N ALA A 76 1.92 13.38 -1.71
CA ALA A 76 2.55 13.71 -0.43
C ALA A 76 3.14 12.45 0.25
N TRP A 77 2.41 11.34 0.27
CA TRP A 77 2.91 10.07 0.79
C TRP A 77 4.06 9.53 -0.06
N THR A 78 3.94 9.61 -1.39
CA THR A 78 4.99 9.14 -2.30
C THR A 78 6.27 9.95 -2.12
N ARG A 79 6.16 11.27 -1.92
CA ARG A 79 7.29 12.14 -1.60
C ARG A 79 8.01 11.66 -0.35
N THR A 80 7.30 11.46 0.75
CA THR A 80 7.90 11.00 2.01
C THR A 80 8.66 9.68 1.83
N VAL A 81 8.12 8.74 1.05
CA VAL A 81 8.80 7.47 0.78
C VAL A 81 10.03 7.66 -0.12
N LEU A 82 9.91 8.42 -1.22
CA LEU A 82 11.03 8.67 -2.14
C LEU A 82 12.19 9.45 -1.49
N GLU A 83 11.89 10.34 -0.56
CA GLU A 83 12.91 11.06 0.22
C GLU A 83 13.80 10.08 1.00
N THR A 84 13.26 8.97 1.51
CA THR A 84 14.07 7.92 2.18
C THR A 84 15.05 7.22 1.24
N HIS A 85 14.80 7.26 -0.07
CA HIS A 85 15.71 6.76 -1.10
C HIS A 85 16.63 7.86 -1.67
N GLY A 86 16.65 9.05 -1.07
CA GLY A 86 17.46 10.19 -1.52
C GLY A 86 16.93 10.86 -2.78
N TRP A 87 15.64 10.69 -3.10
CA TRP A 87 14.96 11.35 -4.21
C TRP A 87 14.11 12.51 -3.69
N THR A 88 14.41 13.73 -4.13
CA THR A 88 13.72 14.94 -3.68
C THR A 88 12.94 15.60 -4.81
N VAL A 89 11.89 16.33 -4.45
CA VAL A 89 11.12 17.09 -5.43
C VAL A 89 11.93 18.30 -5.87
N ALA A 90 12.05 18.52 -7.19
CA ALA A 90 12.72 19.68 -7.74
C ALA A 90 11.96 20.98 -7.42
N GLU A 91 12.68 22.01 -6.99
CA GLU A 91 12.11 23.34 -6.73
C GLU A 91 11.57 23.99 -8.02
N ALA A 92 12.26 23.78 -9.14
CA ALA A 92 11.84 24.22 -10.47
C ALA A 92 11.51 23.00 -11.34
N PRO A 93 10.24 22.79 -11.73
CA PRO A 93 9.84 21.59 -12.45
C PRO A 93 10.57 21.43 -13.79
N ALA A 94 11.00 22.51 -14.45
CA ALA A 94 11.72 22.44 -15.72
C ALA A 94 13.07 21.68 -15.65
N ASN A 95 13.70 21.63 -14.47
CA ASN A 95 15.08 21.14 -14.32
C ASN A 95 15.18 19.69 -13.81
N ALA A 96 14.06 19.02 -13.55
CA ALA A 96 14.07 17.65 -13.04
C ALA A 96 14.36 16.64 -14.17
N PRO A 97 15.41 15.80 -14.07
CA PRO A 97 15.71 14.75 -15.06
C PRO A 97 14.67 13.62 -15.04
N TRP A 98 13.92 13.48 -13.94
CA TRP A 98 12.94 12.42 -13.77
C TRP A 98 11.52 12.97 -13.59
N ARG A 99 10.57 12.29 -14.21
CA ARG A 99 9.13 12.46 -13.97
C ARG A 99 8.58 11.26 -13.25
N VAL A 100 7.91 11.49 -12.12
CA VAL A 100 7.26 10.44 -11.33
C VAL A 100 5.75 10.58 -11.48
N GLN A 101 5.11 9.54 -11.98
CA GLN A 101 3.66 9.43 -12.00
C GLN A 101 3.24 8.38 -10.98
N VAL A 102 2.21 8.69 -10.20
CA VAL A 102 1.67 7.77 -9.18
C VAL A 102 0.18 7.64 -9.39
N THR A 103 -0.30 6.40 -9.36
CA THR A 103 -1.73 6.08 -9.42
C THR A 103 -2.08 5.11 -8.29
N ALA A 104 -3.28 5.26 -7.76
CA ALA A 104 -3.84 4.34 -6.78
C ALA A 104 -5.25 3.96 -7.20
N THR A 105 -5.62 2.71 -6.94
CA THR A 105 -6.97 2.19 -7.21
C THR A 105 -7.45 1.42 -6.00
N THR A 106 -8.72 1.60 -5.65
CA THR A 106 -9.42 0.78 -4.65
C THR A 106 -10.69 0.25 -5.28
N VAL A 107 -10.87 -1.07 -5.23
CA VAL A 107 -12.10 -1.75 -5.62
C VAL A 107 -12.75 -2.27 -4.36
N ARG A 108 -14.02 -1.90 -4.13
CA ARG A 108 -14.82 -2.40 -3.00
C ARG A 108 -15.76 -3.48 -3.49
N ASN A 109 -15.49 -4.71 -3.08
CA ASN A 109 -16.34 -5.87 -3.29
C ASN A 109 -17.29 -6.04 -2.09
N ALA A 110 -18.49 -6.54 -2.34
CA ALA A 110 -19.46 -6.81 -1.28
C ALA A 110 -19.01 -7.93 -0.34
N ARG A 111 -18.22 -8.87 -0.87
CA ARG A 111 -17.76 -10.09 -0.19
C ARG A 111 -16.33 -10.41 -0.63
N SER A 112 -15.59 -11.17 0.18
CA SER A 112 -14.28 -11.67 -0.21
C SER A 112 -14.38 -12.67 -1.36
N PRO A 113 -13.45 -12.67 -2.34
CA PRO A 113 -13.36 -13.72 -3.36
C PRO A 113 -13.20 -15.13 -2.76
N TRP A 114 -12.73 -15.21 -1.53
CA TRP A 114 -12.45 -16.45 -0.81
C TRP A 114 -13.62 -16.94 0.07
N ASP A 115 -14.68 -16.13 0.23
CA ASP A 115 -15.85 -16.52 1.01
C ASP A 115 -16.74 -17.50 0.21
N ASP A 116 -17.42 -18.41 0.91
CA ASP A 116 -18.31 -19.41 0.29
C ASP A 116 -19.39 -18.70 -0.55
N PRO A 117 -19.56 -19.01 -1.85
CA PRO A 117 -20.55 -18.35 -2.70
C PRO A 117 -21.99 -18.72 -2.34
N TRP A 118 -22.21 -19.82 -1.61
CA TRP A 118 -23.54 -20.26 -1.21
C TRP A 118 -23.94 -19.55 0.09
N PRO A 119 -25.15 -18.93 0.16
CA PRO A 119 -25.64 -18.37 1.40
C PRO A 119 -25.65 -19.46 2.46
N SER A 120 -24.99 -19.24 3.60
CA SER A 120 -25.11 -20.17 4.72
C SER A 120 -26.46 -19.94 5.40
N TRP A 121 -27.56 -20.41 4.82
CA TRP A 121 -28.85 -20.58 5.50
C TRP A 121 -28.79 -21.71 6.55
N ARG A 122 -27.61 -21.88 7.17
CA ARG A 122 -27.35 -22.92 8.15
C ARG A 122 -27.99 -22.48 9.46
N PHE A 123 -29.02 -23.21 9.87
CA PHE A 123 -29.55 -23.19 11.23
C PHE A 123 -28.45 -23.62 12.22
N ARG A 124 -27.63 -22.68 12.66
CA ARG A 124 -26.64 -22.88 13.73
C ARG A 124 -26.89 -21.87 14.83
N GLY A 125 -27.95 -22.11 15.59
CA GLY A 125 -28.18 -21.48 16.89
C GLY A 125 -28.24 -22.54 17.97
N GLN A 126 -27.21 -22.65 18.81
CA GLN A 126 -27.34 -23.31 20.10
C GLN A 126 -27.62 -22.21 21.12
N VAL A 127 -28.79 -22.26 21.76
CA VAL A 127 -29.13 -21.36 22.86
C VAL A 127 -28.90 -22.11 24.16
N VAL A 128 -28.01 -21.60 25.02
CA VAL A 128 -27.85 -22.09 26.38
C VAL A 128 -28.89 -21.39 27.24
N ALA A 129 -29.90 -22.12 27.72
CA ALA A 129 -30.83 -21.53 28.66
C ALA A 129 -30.20 -21.46 30.06
N GLY A 130 -30.68 -20.56 30.91
CA GLY A 130 -30.15 -20.33 32.26
C GLY A 130 -30.19 -21.55 33.21
N ASN A 131 -30.75 -22.67 32.76
CA ASN A 131 -30.75 -23.98 33.43
C ASN A 131 -29.60 -24.91 32.97
N GLY A 132 -28.69 -24.44 32.11
CA GLY A 132 -27.55 -25.22 31.61
C GLY A 132 -27.86 -26.19 30.47
N TYR A 133 -29.10 -26.22 29.97
CA TYR A 133 -29.47 -27.05 28.81
C TYR A 133 -29.22 -26.33 27.49
N PHE A 134 -28.73 -27.08 26.49
CA PHE A 134 -28.56 -26.63 25.11
C PHE A 134 -29.85 -26.89 24.33
N TYR A 135 -30.45 -25.84 23.79
CA TYR A 135 -31.59 -25.94 22.89
C TYR A 135 -31.13 -25.67 21.45
N TRP A 136 -31.47 -26.59 20.55
CA TRP A 136 -31.30 -26.35 19.12
C TRP A 136 -32.41 -25.40 18.67
N SER A 137 -32.04 -24.15 18.41
CA SER A 137 -32.97 -23.14 17.92
C SER A 137 -32.70 -22.90 16.44
N PRO A 138 -33.72 -22.91 15.58
CA PRO A 138 -33.57 -22.51 14.18
C PRO A 138 -33.42 -20.98 14.10
N MET A 139 -32.26 -20.46 14.53
CA MET A 139 -31.96 -19.05 14.37
C MET A 139 -31.57 -18.77 12.91
N PHE A 140 -32.32 -17.88 12.26
CA PHE A 140 -31.94 -17.30 10.97
C PHE A 140 -30.75 -16.36 11.18
N VAL A 141 -29.54 -16.86 10.96
CA VAL A 141 -28.35 -16.01 10.89
C VAL A 141 -28.25 -15.48 9.47
N MET A 142 -28.63 -14.23 9.25
CA MET A 142 -28.33 -13.54 8.00
C MET A 142 -26.80 -13.40 7.91
N PRO A 143 -26.13 -13.94 6.88
CA PRO A 143 -24.70 -13.74 6.73
C PRO A 143 -24.44 -12.23 6.61
N MET A 144 -23.68 -11.69 7.56
CA MET A 144 -23.22 -10.31 7.52
C MET A 144 -22.11 -10.23 6.46
N ASP A 145 -22.45 -9.76 5.27
CA ASP A 145 -21.48 -9.54 4.20
C ASP A 145 -20.54 -8.39 4.60
N MET A 146 -19.31 -8.75 4.97
CA MET A 146 -18.27 -7.78 5.26
C MET A 146 -17.56 -7.39 3.96
N PRO A 147 -17.47 -6.08 3.65
CA PRO A 147 -16.84 -5.64 2.41
C PRO A 147 -15.39 -6.09 2.32
N TRP A 148 -14.96 -6.35 1.09
CA TRP A 148 -13.58 -6.68 0.76
C TRP A 148 -13.01 -5.60 -0.14
N TYR A 149 -11.82 -5.12 0.18
CA TYR A 149 -11.18 -4.05 -0.54
C TYR A 149 -9.93 -4.58 -1.22
N GLU A 150 -9.86 -4.44 -2.53
CA GLU A 150 -8.64 -4.68 -3.31
C GLU A 150 -8.00 -3.34 -3.62
N ARG A 151 -6.71 -3.22 -3.32
CA ARG A 151 -5.95 -1.98 -3.47
C ARG A 151 -4.75 -2.23 -4.34
N LYS A 152 -4.43 -1.24 -5.16
CA LYS A 152 -3.20 -1.25 -5.95
C LYS A 152 -2.63 0.15 -6.00
N VAL A 153 -1.32 0.25 -5.82
CA VAL A 153 -0.55 1.45 -6.10
C VAL A 153 0.46 1.15 -7.20
N THR A 154 0.61 2.08 -8.13
CA THR A 154 1.58 1.98 -9.22
C THR A 154 2.40 3.26 -9.26
N VAL A 155 3.71 3.11 -9.26
CA VAL A 155 4.69 4.20 -9.37
C VAL A 155 5.46 3.99 -10.67
N VAL A 156 5.44 5.01 -11.52
CA VAL A 156 6.12 5.02 -12.81
C VAL A 156 7.12 6.16 -12.81
N VAL A 157 8.37 5.87 -13.18
CA VAL A 157 9.43 6.86 -13.39
C VAL A 157 9.74 6.92 -14.87
N ARG A 158 9.73 8.14 -15.40
CA ARG A 158 10.08 8.46 -16.78
C ARG A 158 11.29 9.35 -16.83
N ASP A 159 12.12 9.13 -17.85
CA ASP A 159 13.14 10.09 -18.23
C ASP A 159 12.46 11.37 -18.78
N ALA A 160 12.84 12.54 -18.27
CA ALA A 160 12.19 13.80 -18.64
C ALA A 160 12.53 14.23 -20.07
N ALA A 161 13.73 13.90 -20.56
CA ALA A 161 14.19 14.28 -21.89
C ALA A 161 13.51 13.47 -23.00
N SER A 162 13.42 12.14 -22.84
CA SER A 162 12.85 11.23 -23.83
C SER A 162 11.39 10.85 -23.58
N GLY A 163 10.90 10.98 -22.34
CA GLY A 163 9.57 10.51 -21.93
C GLY A 163 9.41 9.00 -21.77
N ARG A 164 10.49 8.24 -21.97
CA ARG A 164 10.52 6.78 -21.82
C ARG A 164 10.32 6.39 -20.37
N VAL A 165 9.50 5.36 -20.12
CA VAL A 165 9.42 4.72 -18.80
C VAL A 165 10.71 3.95 -18.56
N VAL A 166 11.43 4.32 -17.52
CA VAL A 166 12.71 3.69 -17.12
C VAL A 166 12.55 2.81 -15.89
N TYR A 167 11.50 3.04 -15.10
CA TYR A 167 11.19 2.23 -13.94
C TYR A 167 9.68 2.20 -13.72
N GLU A 168 9.16 1.03 -13.39
CA GLU A 168 7.78 0.81 -13.02
C GLU A 168 7.75 -0.13 -11.82
N THR A 169 6.90 0.17 -10.84
CA THR A 169 6.63 -0.76 -9.74
C THR A 169 5.16 -0.68 -9.36
N GLN A 170 4.61 -1.82 -8.97
CA GLN A 170 3.26 -1.95 -8.46
C GLN A 170 3.26 -2.76 -7.16
N ALA A 171 2.40 -2.36 -6.23
CA ALA A 171 2.09 -3.12 -5.03
C ALA A 171 0.57 -3.29 -4.91
N GLY A 172 0.12 -4.53 -4.77
CA GLY A 172 -1.26 -4.90 -4.51
C GLY A 172 -1.44 -5.40 -3.08
N HIS A 173 -2.52 -5.00 -2.43
CA HIS A 173 -2.91 -5.46 -1.10
C HIS A 173 -4.44 -5.54 -1.02
N ASP A 174 -4.96 -6.58 -0.37
CA ASP A 174 -6.39 -6.77 -0.20
C ASP A 174 -6.77 -7.08 1.26
N GLY A 175 -8.04 -6.83 1.62
CA GLY A 175 -8.51 -7.11 2.96
C GLY A 175 -9.86 -6.47 3.33
N ARG A 176 -10.37 -6.82 4.51
CA ARG A 176 -11.69 -6.36 5.00
C ARG A 176 -11.70 -4.94 5.57
N TRP A 177 -10.55 -4.43 5.99
CA TRP A 177 -10.45 -3.09 6.55
C TRP A 177 -10.44 -2.04 5.44
N ASN A 178 -10.90 -0.83 5.74
CA ASN A 178 -10.86 0.28 4.79
C ASN A 178 -9.43 0.83 4.64
N SER A 179 -9.17 1.57 3.56
CA SER A 179 -7.87 2.19 3.30
C SER A 179 -7.60 3.31 4.32
N THR A 180 -6.46 3.24 5.01
CA THR A 180 -5.96 4.30 5.90
C THR A 180 -4.74 4.98 5.27
N PRO A 181 -4.39 6.21 5.68
CA PRO A 181 -3.15 6.86 5.23
C PRO A 181 -1.89 6.01 5.49
N ALA A 182 -1.81 5.37 6.67
CA ALA A 182 -0.69 4.51 7.03
C ALA A 182 -0.59 3.27 6.12
N LEU A 183 -1.73 2.67 5.75
CA LEU A 183 -1.77 1.56 4.80
C LEU A 183 -1.22 1.99 3.43
N TRP A 184 -1.62 3.14 2.90
CA TRP A 184 -1.10 3.63 1.61
C TRP A 184 0.40 3.91 1.65
N GLN A 185 0.91 4.49 2.75
CA GLN A 185 2.33 4.69 2.95
C GLN A 185 3.09 3.35 2.99
N ALA A 186 2.57 2.35 3.70
CA ALA A 186 3.15 1.01 3.74
C ALA A 186 3.15 0.34 2.35
N MET A 187 2.07 0.46 1.57
CA MET A 187 2.02 -0.04 0.20
C MET A 187 3.06 0.65 -0.70
N LEU A 188 3.26 1.97 -0.56
CA LEU A 188 4.29 2.70 -1.30
C LEU A 188 5.71 2.28 -0.90
N GLN A 189 5.97 2.10 0.40
CA GLN A 189 7.24 1.57 0.90
C GLN A 189 7.51 0.16 0.37
N ALA A 190 6.49 -0.69 0.34
CA ALA A 190 6.58 -2.02 -0.25
C ALA A 190 6.86 -1.96 -1.75
N ALA A 191 6.15 -1.11 -2.49
CA ALA A 191 6.34 -0.93 -3.93
C ALA A 191 7.77 -0.44 -4.27
N LEU A 192 8.34 0.44 -3.44
CA LEU A 192 9.68 0.99 -3.61
C LEU A 192 10.77 0.19 -2.88
N ASN A 193 10.44 -0.97 -2.31
CA ASN A 193 11.43 -1.85 -1.69
C ASN A 193 12.48 -2.29 -2.73
N GLY A 194 13.75 -2.02 -2.46
CA GLY A 194 14.85 -2.28 -3.40
C GLY A 194 15.01 -1.23 -4.52
N PHE A 195 14.21 -0.16 -4.54
CA PHE A 195 14.43 0.96 -5.47
C PHE A 195 15.82 1.58 -5.25
N PRO A 196 16.58 1.90 -6.33
CA PRO A 196 16.23 1.84 -7.75
C PRO A 196 16.57 0.53 -8.48
N VAL A 197 17.15 -0.47 -7.79
CA VAL A 197 17.54 -1.78 -8.36
C VAL A 197 16.71 -2.89 -7.73
N PRO A 198 15.45 -3.06 -8.17
CA PRO A 198 14.54 -3.98 -7.51
C PRO A 198 14.95 -5.43 -7.77
N PRO A 199 14.64 -6.36 -6.84
CA PRO A 199 14.72 -7.78 -7.10
C PRO A 199 13.86 -8.18 -8.31
N SER A 200 14.31 -9.16 -9.08
CA SER A 200 13.59 -9.64 -10.26
C SER A 200 12.38 -10.51 -9.87
N GLY A 201 11.29 -10.35 -10.64
CA GLY A 201 10.09 -11.19 -10.52
C GLY A 201 9.09 -10.73 -9.44
N PRO A 202 7.93 -11.42 -9.36
CA PRO A 202 6.91 -11.16 -8.33
C PRO A 202 7.41 -11.55 -6.94
N ARG A 203 7.10 -10.74 -5.92
CA ARG A 203 7.45 -11.02 -4.52
C ARG A 203 6.40 -10.53 -3.55
N GLN A 204 6.43 -11.06 -2.33
CA GLN A 204 5.67 -10.55 -1.20
C GLN A 204 6.55 -9.64 -0.34
N VAL A 205 6.03 -8.47 0.01
CA VAL A 205 6.70 -7.50 0.90
C VAL A 205 5.76 -7.13 2.03
N ASP A 206 6.09 -7.60 3.23
CA ASP A 206 5.30 -7.39 4.43
C ASP A 206 5.79 -6.15 5.18
N ILE A 207 4.87 -5.24 5.50
CA ILE A 207 5.14 -4.07 6.34
C ILE A 207 4.26 -4.16 7.59
N ASP A 208 4.88 -4.20 8.76
CA ASP A 208 4.18 -4.22 10.04
C ASP A 208 3.91 -2.79 10.52
N LEU A 209 2.64 -2.44 10.69
CA LEU A 209 2.19 -1.14 11.16
C LEU A 209 1.68 -1.22 12.61
N PRO A 210 1.90 -0.18 13.43
CA PRO A 210 1.27 -0.08 14.75
C PRO A 210 -0.25 0.08 14.61
N ARG A 211 -1.00 -0.48 15.56
CA ARG A 211 -2.46 -0.32 15.68
C ARG A 211 -2.85 0.96 16.42
#